data_AF-A0A2S8BMQ1-F1
#
_entry.id   AF-A0A2S8BMQ1-F1
#
_cell.length_a   1.000
_cell.length_b   1.000
_cell.length_c   1.000
_cell.angle_alpha   90.00
_cell.angle_beta   90.00
_cell.angle_gamma   90.00
#
_symmetry.space_group_name_H-M   'P 1'
#
loop_
_entity.id
_entity.type
_entity.pdbx_description
1 polymer ?
#
loop_
_entity_poly.entity_id
_entity_poly.type
_entity_poly.pdbx_seq_one_letter_code
_entity_poly.pdbx_strand_id
1 'polypeptide(L)'
;MAENRLIALRADTDVFTTFEGDNHVLTQLVAKQLLTAYADDIGSMSPVEWVRFAANAVGDRVMKRTAAEAIMQRLVDARQDSEEEGSLFNRGTQVHMFEDREDYLLSSVARRLQGKANEMSEFDAFNAVQDHVLHAATAHIDRVVLEAFVAGIEACEDEQARELLELVCDLYALSVIEEDKAWYIEHRYLSTERAKAVTRGINDRCRKLRPHAEVLVDGFGIPEPLRYAEMLHPENLPG
;
A
#
# COMPACT_ATOMS: atom_id res chain seq x y z
N MET A 1 -1.32 15.23 30.67
CA MET A 1 -1.16 14.99 29.20
C MET A 1 0.30 14.94 28.77
N ALA A 2 1.16 15.91 29.16
CA ALA A 2 2.59 15.86 28.89
C ALA A 2 3.29 14.64 29.53
N GLU A 3 2.80 14.16 30.67
CA GLU A 3 3.32 12.99 31.40
C GLU A 3 3.16 11.67 30.64
N ASN A 4 2.22 11.59 29.69
CA ASN A 4 2.08 10.44 28.79
C ASN A 4 3.06 10.51 27.62
N ARG A 5 3.85 11.59 27.50
CA ARG A 5 4.89 11.83 26.49
C ARG A 5 4.42 11.84 25.02
N LEU A 6 3.17 11.48 24.73
CA LEU A 6 2.59 11.45 23.37
C LEU A 6 2.70 12.78 22.62
N ILE A 7 2.51 13.90 23.32
CA ILE A 7 2.61 15.25 22.70
C ILE A 7 4.06 15.55 22.29
N ALA A 8 5.02 15.21 23.15
CA ALA A 8 6.44 15.43 22.87
C ALA A 8 6.94 14.49 21.76
N LEU A 9 6.59 13.21 21.82
CA LEU A 9 6.92 12.23 20.78
C LEU A 9 6.33 12.62 19.42
N ARG A 10 5.08 13.11 19.39
CA ARG A 10 4.46 13.62 18.18
C ARG A 10 5.19 14.85 17.64
N ALA A 11 5.50 15.83 18.49
CA ALA A 11 6.21 17.04 18.07
C ALA A 11 7.61 16.72 17.52
N ASP A 12 8.34 15.80 18.14
CA ASP A 12 9.64 15.33 17.65
C ASP A 12 9.50 14.57 16.32
N THR A 13 8.41 13.82 16.13
CA THR A 13 8.15 13.07 14.90
C THR A 13 7.70 13.98 13.74
N ASP A 14 6.88 14.99 14.03
CA ASP A 14 6.34 15.91 13.03
C ASP A 14 7.47 16.65 12.29
N VAL A 15 8.62 16.88 12.92
CA VAL A 15 9.81 17.44 12.27
C VAL A 15 10.30 16.56 11.10
N PHE A 16 10.22 15.22 11.21
CA PHE A 16 10.63 14.32 10.13
C PHE A 16 9.73 14.39 8.89
N THR A 17 8.53 14.96 8.99
CA THR A 17 7.64 15.18 7.82
C THR A 17 8.09 16.33 6.92
N THR A 18 9.09 17.11 7.34
CA THR A 18 9.59 18.29 6.61
C THR A 18 11.11 18.38 6.52
N PHE A 19 11.85 17.71 7.42
CA PHE A 19 13.30 17.89 7.56
C PHE A 19 14.13 17.32 6.40
N GLU A 20 13.68 16.23 5.75
CA GLU A 20 14.38 15.62 4.61
C GLU A 20 13.72 15.94 3.26
N GLY A 21 12.80 16.91 3.26
CA GLY A 21 11.90 17.26 2.17
C GLY A 21 10.46 17.28 2.68
N ASP A 22 9.65 18.21 2.18
CA ASP A 22 8.20 18.16 2.40
C ASP A 22 7.68 16.80 1.88
N ASN A 23 6.93 16.05 2.70
CA ASN A 23 6.36 14.77 2.31
C ASN A 23 5.63 14.83 0.96
N HIS A 24 4.95 15.93 0.64
CA HIS A 24 4.33 16.10 -0.68
C HIS A 24 5.37 16.20 -1.80
N VAL A 25 6.50 16.88 -1.57
CA VAL A 25 7.61 16.97 -2.52
C VAL A 25 8.30 15.62 -2.68
N LEU A 26 8.50 14.86 -1.61
CA LEU A 26 9.06 13.51 -1.67
C LEU A 26 8.15 12.55 -2.44
N THR A 27 6.84 12.58 -2.20
CA THR A 27 5.85 11.80 -2.97
C THR A 27 5.84 12.21 -4.45
N GLN A 28 6.01 13.50 -4.76
CA GLN A 28 6.17 13.96 -6.15
C GLN A 28 7.45 13.41 -6.80
N LEU A 29 8.54 13.27 -6.06
CA LEU A 29 9.77 12.66 -6.57
C LEU A 29 9.57 11.18 -6.89
N VAL A 30 8.86 10.43 -6.04
CA VAL A 30 8.45 9.05 -6.32
C VAL A 30 7.62 9.02 -7.60
N ALA A 31 6.59 9.86 -7.70
CA ALA A 31 5.73 9.91 -8.88
C ALA A 31 6.52 10.23 -10.16
N LYS A 32 7.46 11.16 -10.10
CA LYS A 32 8.33 11.52 -11.22
C LYS A 32 9.21 10.33 -11.65
N GLN A 33 9.78 9.59 -10.70
CA GLN A 33 10.55 8.39 -11.03
C GLN A 33 9.69 7.32 -11.70
N LEU A 34 8.47 7.08 -11.19
CA LEU A 34 7.52 6.14 -11.77
C LEU A 34 7.13 6.52 -13.19
N LEU A 35 6.79 7.79 -13.43
CA LEU A 35 6.44 8.30 -14.75
C LEU A 35 7.62 8.24 -15.73
N THR A 36 8.84 8.46 -15.25
CA THR A 36 10.05 8.34 -16.07
C THR A 36 10.27 6.89 -16.48
N ALA A 37 10.21 5.96 -15.52
CA ALA A 37 10.31 4.54 -15.80
C ALA A 37 9.20 4.05 -16.75
N TYR A 38 7.98 4.56 -16.58
CA TYR A 38 6.86 4.27 -17.47
C TYR A 38 7.11 4.76 -18.90
N ALA A 39 7.62 5.98 -19.05
CA ALA A 39 7.96 6.55 -20.36
C ALA A 39 9.10 5.79 -21.04
N ASP A 40 10.14 5.40 -20.29
CA ASP A 40 11.27 4.62 -20.79
C ASP A 40 10.81 3.25 -21.30
N ASP A 41 9.94 2.58 -20.55
CA ASP A 41 9.38 1.28 -20.96
C ASP A 41 8.59 1.41 -22.26
N ILE A 42 7.69 2.39 -22.36
CA ILE A 42 6.92 2.62 -23.60
C ILE A 42 7.82 2.99 -24.77
N GLY A 43 8.83 3.84 -24.55
CA GLY A 43 9.79 4.24 -25.57
C GLY A 43 10.62 3.08 -26.11
N SER A 44 10.79 2.02 -25.32
CA SER A 44 11.52 0.81 -25.70
C SER A 44 10.67 -0.26 -26.41
N MET A 45 9.34 -0.14 -26.39
CA MET A 45 8.42 -1.12 -26.98
C MET A 45 8.33 -1.00 -28.51
N SER A 46 8.23 -2.14 -29.20
CA SER A 46 7.85 -2.19 -30.60
C SER A 46 6.36 -1.83 -30.79
N PRO A 47 5.91 -1.41 -31.99
CA PRO A 47 4.51 -1.05 -32.25
C PRO A 47 3.49 -2.16 -31.91
N VAL A 48 3.87 -3.44 -32.04
CA VAL A 48 3.01 -4.58 -31.70
C VAL A 48 2.91 -4.76 -30.18
N GLU A 49 4.01 -4.60 -29.46
CA GLU A 49 4.04 -4.63 -27.98
C GLU A 49 3.24 -3.47 -27.41
N TRP A 50 3.33 -2.28 -28.01
CA TRP A 50 2.53 -1.12 -27.63
C TRP A 50 1.02 -1.35 -27.82
N VAL A 51 0.60 -1.94 -28.94
CA VAL A 51 -0.82 -2.28 -29.17
C VAL A 51 -1.33 -3.31 -28.16
N ARG A 52 -0.53 -4.32 -27.84
CA ARG A 52 -0.88 -5.32 -26.80
C ARG A 52 -0.94 -4.68 -25.41
N PHE A 53 0.02 -3.84 -25.08
CA PHE A 53 0.05 -3.07 -23.83
C PHE A 53 -1.16 -2.13 -23.71
N ALA A 54 -1.55 -1.44 -24.77
CA ALA A 54 -2.72 -0.58 -24.78
C ALA A 54 -4.04 -1.35 -24.62
N ALA A 55 -4.10 -2.58 -25.15
CA ALA A 55 -5.23 -3.50 -24.98
C ALA A 55 -5.28 -4.15 -23.58
N ASN A 56 -4.11 -4.38 -22.98
CA ASN A 56 -3.93 -5.02 -21.67
C ASN A 56 -3.43 -4.03 -20.60
N ALA A 57 -3.85 -2.76 -20.63
CA ALA A 57 -3.38 -1.73 -19.68
C ALA A 57 -3.81 -1.97 -18.21
N VAL A 58 -4.13 -3.22 -17.86
CA VAL A 58 -4.63 -3.77 -16.59
C VAL A 58 -3.93 -5.14 -16.35
N GLY A 59 -2.61 -5.28 -16.51
CA GLY A 59 -2.01 -6.53 -16.00
C GLY A 59 -0.66 -7.04 -16.48
N ASP A 60 0.07 -6.35 -17.37
CA ASP A 60 1.40 -6.83 -17.78
C ASP A 60 2.47 -5.75 -17.59
N ARG A 61 2.78 -5.41 -16.33
CA ARG A 61 4.02 -4.69 -15.99
C ARG A 61 4.89 -5.55 -15.08
N VAL A 62 5.88 -6.20 -15.67
CA VAL A 62 6.95 -6.90 -14.94
C VAL A 62 7.90 -5.85 -14.36
N MET A 63 7.67 -5.44 -13.12
CA MET A 63 8.64 -4.66 -12.35
C MET A 63 9.77 -5.58 -11.87
N LYS A 64 10.87 -5.59 -12.61
CA LYS A 64 12.08 -6.32 -12.21
C LYS A 64 12.73 -5.66 -11.00
N ARG A 65 13.16 -6.49 -10.04
CA ARG A 65 14.37 -6.36 -9.16
C ARG A 65 14.14 -6.46 -7.64
N THR A 66 13.36 -7.42 -7.15
CA THR A 66 13.46 -7.80 -5.73
C THR A 66 13.38 -9.32 -5.53
N ALA A 67 13.97 -9.83 -4.45
CA ALA A 67 13.78 -11.23 -4.04
C ALA A 67 12.30 -11.55 -3.74
N ALA A 68 11.51 -10.51 -3.45
CA ALA A 68 10.07 -10.59 -3.27
C ALA A 68 9.33 -10.89 -4.59
N GLU A 69 9.85 -10.52 -5.77
CA GLU A 69 9.19 -10.72 -7.07
C GLU A 69 8.84 -12.18 -7.35
N ALA A 70 9.78 -13.11 -7.14
CA ALA A 70 9.53 -14.53 -7.34
C ALA A 70 8.57 -15.14 -6.32
N ILE A 71 8.43 -14.50 -5.15
CA ILE A 71 7.46 -14.87 -4.11
C ILE A 71 6.08 -14.34 -4.53
N MET A 72 5.99 -13.06 -4.91
CA MET A 72 4.74 -12.43 -5.38
C MET A 72 4.18 -13.18 -6.57
N GLN A 73 4.99 -13.47 -7.59
CA GLN A 73 4.52 -14.20 -8.77
C GLN A 73 3.92 -15.56 -8.40
N ARG A 74 4.56 -16.31 -7.49
CA ARG A 74 4.01 -17.60 -7.03
C ARG A 74 2.68 -17.44 -6.29
N LEU A 75 2.55 -16.40 -5.46
CA LEU A 75 1.31 -16.13 -4.72
C LEU A 75 0.18 -15.72 -5.67
N VAL A 76 0.48 -14.86 -6.64
CA VAL A 76 -0.45 -14.40 -7.68
C VAL A 76 -0.87 -15.59 -8.55
N ASP A 77 0.05 -16.43 -9.00
CA ASP A 77 -0.24 -17.63 -9.81
C ASP A 77 -1.06 -18.67 -9.05
N ALA A 78 -0.87 -18.78 -7.73
CA ALA A 78 -1.58 -19.70 -6.85
C ALA A 78 -2.95 -19.16 -6.39
N ARG A 79 -3.32 -17.93 -6.77
CA ARG A 79 -4.60 -17.35 -6.37
C ARG A 79 -5.75 -18.17 -6.94
N GLN A 80 -6.80 -18.32 -6.15
CA GLN A 80 -8.07 -18.83 -6.65
C GLN A 80 -8.87 -17.63 -7.15
N ASP A 81 -8.95 -17.46 -8.48
CA ASP A 81 -9.86 -16.48 -9.08
C ASP A 81 -11.28 -16.78 -8.61
N SER A 82 -11.74 -16.02 -7.61
CA SER A 82 -13.09 -16.13 -7.08
C SER A 82 -13.61 -14.74 -6.72
N GLU A 83 -14.85 -14.48 -7.09
CA GLU A 83 -15.58 -13.28 -6.69
C GLU A 83 -16.10 -13.38 -5.25
N GLU A 84 -15.69 -14.40 -4.50
CA GLU A 84 -16.15 -14.68 -3.14
C GLU A 84 -15.49 -13.79 -2.10
N GLU A 85 -16.16 -13.55 -0.97
CA GLU A 85 -15.62 -12.76 0.14
C GLU A 85 -14.33 -13.35 0.71
N GLY A 86 -14.18 -14.69 0.69
CA GLY A 86 -12.98 -15.38 1.16
C GLY A 86 -11.71 -15.02 0.40
N SER A 87 -11.83 -14.61 -0.87
CA SER A 87 -10.70 -14.17 -1.70
C SER A 87 -9.98 -12.95 -1.13
N LEU A 88 -10.67 -12.09 -0.37
CA LEU A 88 -10.10 -10.86 0.19
C LEU A 88 -8.99 -11.14 1.23
N PHE A 89 -8.92 -12.37 1.75
CA PHE A 89 -7.87 -12.82 2.67
C PHE A 89 -6.81 -13.67 1.97
N ASN A 90 -6.95 -13.94 0.67
CA ASN A 90 -5.91 -14.63 -0.09
C ASN A 90 -4.80 -13.63 -0.43
N ARG A 91 -3.56 -13.96 -0.09
CA ARG A 91 -2.44 -13.04 -0.29
C ARG A 91 -2.19 -12.71 -1.77
N GLY A 92 -2.29 -13.69 -2.65
CA GLY A 92 -2.15 -13.48 -4.09
C GLY A 92 -3.21 -12.54 -4.65
N THR A 93 -4.46 -12.67 -4.19
CA THR A 93 -5.54 -11.73 -4.52
C THR A 93 -5.23 -10.31 -4.04
N GLN A 94 -4.76 -10.15 -2.80
CA GLN A 94 -4.40 -8.82 -2.26
C GLN A 94 -3.25 -8.17 -3.05
N VAL A 95 -2.16 -8.91 -3.31
CA VAL A 95 -1.02 -8.41 -4.10
C VAL A 95 -1.49 -7.96 -5.47
N HIS A 96 -2.28 -8.78 -6.16
CA HIS A 96 -2.79 -8.45 -7.48
C HIS A 96 -3.68 -7.20 -7.48
N MET A 97 -4.55 -7.04 -6.48
CA MET A 97 -5.38 -5.83 -6.37
C MET A 97 -4.56 -4.55 -6.15
N PHE A 98 -3.37 -4.64 -5.57
CA PHE A 98 -2.47 -3.50 -5.40
C PHE A 98 -1.71 -3.21 -6.70
N GLU A 99 -1.24 -4.25 -7.41
CA GLU A 99 -0.63 -4.15 -8.74
C GLU A 99 -1.58 -3.51 -9.74
N ASP A 100 -2.81 -4.03 -9.86
CA ASP A 100 -3.84 -3.51 -10.76
C ASP A 100 -4.15 -2.03 -10.49
N ARG A 101 -4.16 -1.64 -9.21
CA ARG A 101 -4.39 -0.24 -8.79
C ARG A 101 -3.25 0.67 -9.22
N GLU A 102 -2.01 0.29 -8.92
CA GLU A 102 -0.84 1.10 -9.33
C GLU A 102 -0.75 1.22 -10.85
N ASP A 103 -0.86 0.10 -11.58
CA ASP A 103 -0.72 0.08 -13.03
C ASP A 103 -1.80 0.92 -13.72
N TYR A 104 -3.04 0.85 -13.24
CA TYR A 104 -4.12 1.66 -13.76
C TYR A 104 -3.90 3.15 -13.47
N LEU A 105 -3.55 3.52 -12.23
CA LEU A 105 -3.29 4.91 -11.87
C LEU A 105 -2.11 5.48 -12.67
N LEU A 106 -1.01 4.73 -12.79
CA LEU A 106 0.18 5.13 -13.53
C LEU A 106 -0.12 5.35 -15.02
N SER A 107 -0.80 4.39 -15.65
CA SER A 107 -1.14 4.49 -17.07
C SER A 107 -2.12 5.63 -17.37
N SER A 108 -3.12 5.83 -16.50
CA SER A 108 -4.11 6.87 -16.66
C SER A 108 -3.56 8.26 -16.37
N VAL A 109 -2.64 8.41 -15.40
CA VAL A 109 -1.95 9.69 -15.18
C VAL A 109 -1.01 10.03 -16.34
N ALA A 110 -0.29 9.06 -16.90
CA ALA A 110 0.58 9.27 -18.05
C ALA A 110 -0.21 9.75 -19.28
N ARG A 111 -1.37 9.13 -19.56
CA ARG A 111 -2.28 9.56 -20.64
C ARG A 111 -2.80 10.99 -20.40
N ARG A 112 -3.19 11.33 -19.17
CA ARG A 112 -3.67 12.68 -18.83
C ARG A 112 -2.56 13.73 -18.96
N LEU A 113 -1.34 13.43 -18.50
CA LEU A 113 -0.16 14.28 -18.66
C LEU A 113 0.14 14.53 -20.14
N GLN A 114 0.17 13.48 -20.96
CA GLN A 114 0.41 13.60 -22.40
C GLN A 114 -0.65 14.47 -23.08
N GLY A 115 -1.93 14.28 -22.74
CA GLY A 115 -3.01 15.11 -23.25
C GLY A 115 -2.82 16.60 -22.91
N LYS A 116 -2.47 16.90 -21.65
CA LYS A 116 -2.27 18.28 -21.19
C LYS A 116 -1.00 18.93 -21.76
N ALA A 117 0.08 18.18 -21.91
CA ALA A 117 1.34 18.69 -22.49
C ALA A 117 1.19 19.16 -23.94
N ASN A 118 0.17 18.70 -24.68
CA ASN A 118 -0.16 19.20 -26.01
C ASN A 118 -0.90 20.56 -25.99
N GLU A 119 -1.43 20.97 -24.85
CA GLU A 119 -2.26 22.16 -24.68
C GLU A 119 -1.56 23.30 -23.92
N MET A 120 -0.62 22.96 -23.02
CA MET A 120 0.01 23.90 -22.10
C MET A 120 1.48 23.55 -21.82
N SER A 121 2.17 24.38 -21.03
CA SER A 121 3.56 24.10 -20.63
C SER A 121 3.63 22.81 -19.80
N GLU A 122 4.80 22.15 -19.79
CA GLU A 122 5.01 20.93 -18.98
C GLU A 122 4.71 21.16 -17.49
N PHE A 123 5.09 22.33 -16.97
CA PHE A 123 4.84 22.72 -15.59
C PHE A 123 3.34 22.85 -15.29
N ASP A 124 2.59 23.53 -16.17
CA ASP A 124 1.15 23.69 -16.02
C ASP A 124 0.42 22.36 -16.19
N ALA A 125 0.87 21.52 -17.13
CA ALA A 125 0.32 20.20 -17.37
C ALA A 125 0.48 19.29 -16.14
N PHE A 126 1.65 19.31 -15.50
CA PHE A 126 1.91 18.58 -14.26
C PHE A 126 1.01 19.07 -13.12
N ASN A 127 0.92 20.39 -12.91
CA ASN A 127 0.07 20.96 -11.87
C ASN A 127 -1.43 20.64 -12.08
N ALA A 128 -1.89 20.59 -13.34
CA ALA A 128 -3.28 20.29 -13.68
C ALA A 128 -3.71 18.85 -13.37
N VAL A 129 -2.77 17.95 -13.06
CA VAL A 129 -3.03 16.54 -12.75
C VAL A 129 -2.31 16.07 -11.49
N GLN A 130 -1.83 17.01 -10.66
CA GLN A 130 -0.99 16.76 -9.50
C GLN A 130 -1.66 15.82 -8.47
N ASP A 131 -2.98 15.96 -8.27
CA ASP A 131 -3.78 15.07 -7.43
C ASP A 131 -3.62 13.60 -7.85
N HIS A 132 -3.71 13.35 -9.16
CA HIS A 132 -3.60 12.01 -9.72
C HIS A 132 -2.15 11.48 -9.70
N VAL A 133 -1.18 12.37 -9.91
CA VAL A 133 0.25 12.06 -9.78
C VAL A 133 0.58 11.60 -8.36
N LEU A 134 0.07 12.32 -7.36
CA LEU A 134 0.25 11.97 -5.96
C LEU A 134 -0.46 10.64 -5.63
N HIS A 135 -1.67 10.42 -6.15
CA HIS A 135 -2.40 9.16 -5.94
C HIS A 135 -1.66 7.95 -6.53
N ALA A 136 -1.10 8.07 -7.74
CA ALA A 136 -0.30 7.01 -8.35
C ALA A 136 0.95 6.67 -7.51
N ALA A 137 1.62 7.68 -6.94
CA ALA A 137 2.76 7.46 -6.05
C ALA A 137 2.35 6.81 -4.72
N THR A 138 1.23 7.20 -4.13
CA THR A 138 0.70 6.54 -2.92
C THR A 138 0.39 5.07 -3.21
N ALA A 139 -0.27 4.77 -4.34
CA ALA A 139 -0.57 3.38 -4.71
C ALA A 139 0.69 2.53 -4.88
N HIS A 140 1.77 3.10 -5.42
CA HIS A 140 3.08 2.45 -5.49
C HIS A 140 3.67 2.18 -4.11
N ILE A 141 3.67 3.17 -3.23
CA ILE A 141 4.19 3.03 -1.86
C ILE A 141 3.43 1.92 -1.12
N ASP A 142 2.11 1.90 -1.24
CA ASP A 142 1.27 0.87 -0.64
C ASP A 142 1.62 -0.54 -1.15
N ARG A 143 1.83 -0.71 -2.46
CA ARG A 143 2.27 -2.01 -3.01
C ARG A 143 3.63 -2.40 -2.47
N VAL A 144 4.60 -1.49 -2.45
CA VAL A 144 5.95 -1.76 -1.93
C VAL A 144 5.90 -2.16 -0.44
N VAL A 145 5.07 -1.50 0.36
CA VAL A 145 4.87 -1.87 1.78
C VAL A 145 4.26 -3.27 1.89
N LEU A 146 3.23 -3.59 1.10
CA LEU A 146 2.63 -4.92 1.07
C LEU A 146 3.66 -6.00 0.71
N GLU A 147 4.45 -5.78 -0.33
CA GLU A 147 5.49 -6.71 -0.79
C GLU A 147 6.57 -6.93 0.27
N ALA A 148 7.02 -5.86 0.92
CA ALA A 148 7.99 -5.94 2.00
C ALA A 148 7.42 -6.71 3.20
N PHE A 149 6.13 -6.52 3.51
CA PHE A 149 5.46 -7.24 4.58
C PHE A 149 5.40 -8.74 4.27
N VAL A 150 4.97 -9.12 3.07
CA VAL A 150 4.94 -10.52 2.63
C VAL A 150 6.32 -11.15 2.66
N ALA A 151 7.35 -10.47 2.15
CA ALA A 151 8.71 -10.96 2.21
C ALA A 151 9.21 -11.15 3.66
N GLY A 152 8.80 -10.26 4.57
CA GLY A 152 9.09 -10.39 6.01
C GLY A 152 8.40 -11.59 6.65
N ILE A 153 7.16 -11.90 6.26
CA ILE A 153 6.42 -13.08 6.73
C ILE A 153 7.08 -14.36 6.25
N GLU A 154 7.45 -14.44 4.97
CA GLU A 154 8.15 -15.60 4.39
C GLU A 154 9.52 -15.85 5.03
N ALA A 155 10.22 -14.79 5.42
CA ALA A 155 11.49 -14.89 6.14
C ALA A 155 11.33 -15.21 7.64
N CYS A 156 10.12 -15.16 8.19
CA CYS A 156 9.85 -15.43 9.59
C CYS A 156 9.93 -16.94 9.85
N GLU A 157 10.86 -17.39 10.69
CA GLU A 157 11.06 -18.82 10.99
C GLU A 157 10.05 -19.36 12.02
N ASP A 158 9.60 -18.51 12.94
CA ASP A 158 8.65 -18.89 14.00
C ASP A 158 7.22 -18.93 13.46
N GLU A 159 6.57 -20.10 13.56
CA GLU A 159 5.24 -20.33 13.00
C GLU A 159 4.17 -19.45 13.66
N GLN A 160 4.22 -19.28 14.98
CA GLN A 160 3.20 -18.53 15.71
C GLN A 160 3.31 -17.03 15.41
N ALA A 161 4.54 -16.52 15.30
CA ALA A 161 4.80 -15.18 14.85
C ALA A 161 4.33 -14.98 13.40
N ARG A 162 4.58 -15.96 12.52
CA ARG A 162 4.12 -15.91 11.12
C ARG A 162 2.61 -15.81 11.02
N GLU A 163 1.86 -16.68 11.71
CA GLU A 163 0.39 -16.64 11.75
C GLU A 163 -0.16 -15.28 12.22
N LEU A 164 0.47 -14.69 13.23
CA LEU A 164 0.05 -13.39 13.75
C LEU A 164 0.39 -12.25 12.79
N LEU A 165 1.57 -12.28 12.15
CA LEU A 165 1.97 -11.31 11.14
C LEU A 165 1.08 -11.38 9.89
N GLU A 166 0.61 -12.56 9.49
CA GLU A 166 -0.37 -12.70 8.42
C GLU A 166 -1.68 -11.95 8.71
N LEU A 167 -2.18 -12.03 9.95
CA LEU A 167 -3.37 -11.29 10.38
C LEU A 167 -3.16 -9.77 10.36
N VAL A 168 -1.98 -9.30 10.77
CA VAL A 168 -1.63 -7.87 10.70
C VAL A 168 -1.50 -7.41 9.24
N CYS A 169 -0.92 -8.25 8.39
CA CYS A 169 -0.74 -7.96 6.97
C CYS A 169 -2.06 -7.97 6.19
N ASP A 170 -3.00 -8.84 6.57
CA ASP A 170 -4.39 -8.77 6.10
C ASP A 170 -5.09 -7.47 6.53
N LEU A 171 -4.91 -7.06 7.79
CA LEU A 171 -5.50 -5.82 8.29
C LEU A 171 -4.95 -4.61 7.52
N TYR A 172 -3.64 -4.58 7.25
CA TYR A 172 -3.01 -3.56 6.42
C TYR A 172 -3.60 -3.54 5.01
N ALA A 173 -3.60 -4.69 4.32
CA ALA A 173 -4.10 -4.80 2.96
C ALA A 173 -5.56 -4.35 2.82
N LEU A 174 -6.43 -4.81 3.73
CA LEU A 174 -7.84 -4.42 3.73
C LEU A 174 -8.05 -2.95 4.07
N SER A 175 -7.23 -2.35 4.94
CA SER A 175 -7.33 -0.93 5.29
C SER A 175 -6.98 -0.03 4.10
N VAL A 176 -5.94 -0.36 3.34
CA VAL A 176 -5.59 0.36 2.10
C VAL A 176 -6.70 0.23 1.05
N ILE A 177 -7.26 -0.97 0.87
CA ILE A 177 -8.39 -1.19 -0.04
C ILE A 177 -9.62 -0.41 0.41
N GLU A 178 -9.85 -0.29 1.72
CA GLU A 178 -10.96 0.46 2.31
C GLU A 178 -10.82 1.97 2.07
N GLU A 179 -9.61 2.52 2.16
CA GLU A 179 -9.32 3.93 1.88
C GLU A 179 -9.61 4.29 0.42
N ASP A 180 -9.23 3.42 -0.53
CA ASP A 180 -9.47 3.58 -1.97
C ASP A 180 -10.72 2.85 -2.48
N LYS A 181 -11.65 2.50 -1.60
CA LYS A 181 -12.78 1.63 -1.94
C LYS A 181 -13.65 2.18 -3.07
N ALA A 182 -13.86 3.49 -3.12
CA ALA A 182 -14.61 4.14 -4.20
C ALA A 182 -13.93 3.91 -5.55
N TRP A 183 -12.60 4.09 -5.60
CA TRP A 183 -11.81 3.86 -6.80
C TRP A 183 -11.94 2.41 -7.28
N TYR A 184 -11.82 1.43 -6.39
CA TYR A 184 -11.94 0.00 -6.73
C TYR A 184 -13.33 -0.35 -7.29
N ILE A 185 -14.39 0.27 -6.77
CA ILE A 185 -15.77 0.07 -7.27
C ILE A 185 -15.95 0.74 -8.63
N GLU A 186 -15.54 1.99 -8.78
CA GLU A 186 -15.67 2.77 -10.01
C GLU A 186 -14.98 2.08 -11.20
N HIS A 187 -13.84 1.46 -10.94
CA HIS A 187 -13.05 0.73 -11.92
C HIS A 187 -13.40 -0.76 -12.03
N ARG A 188 -14.44 -1.22 -11.31
CA ARG A 188 -14.98 -2.59 -11.34
C ARG A 188 -14.04 -3.69 -10.86
N TYR A 189 -12.99 -3.35 -10.12
CA TYR A 189 -12.15 -4.32 -9.42
C TYR A 189 -12.84 -4.88 -8.17
N LEU A 190 -13.77 -4.12 -7.57
CA LEU A 190 -14.64 -4.59 -6.49
C LEU A 190 -16.11 -4.41 -6.83
N SER A 191 -16.90 -5.46 -6.60
CA SER A 191 -18.36 -5.32 -6.53
C SER A 191 -18.76 -4.58 -5.25
N THR A 192 -19.94 -3.97 -5.24
CA THR A 192 -20.49 -3.30 -4.05
C THR A 192 -20.61 -4.25 -2.85
N GLU A 193 -20.89 -5.53 -3.08
CA GLU A 193 -20.97 -6.53 -2.01
C GLU A 193 -19.60 -6.85 -1.43
N ARG A 194 -18.59 -7.09 -2.28
CA ARG A 194 -17.21 -7.31 -1.83
C ARG A 194 -16.64 -6.08 -1.13
N ALA A 195 -16.96 -4.88 -1.59
CA ALA A 195 -16.59 -3.65 -0.91
C ALA A 195 -17.16 -3.55 0.52
N LYS A 196 -18.39 -4.04 0.77
CA LYS A 196 -18.91 -4.18 2.14
C LYS A 196 -18.20 -5.28 2.93
N ALA A 197 -17.76 -6.34 2.25
CA ALA A 197 -16.99 -7.42 2.86
C ALA A 197 -15.60 -6.96 3.33
N VAL A 198 -14.95 -6.02 2.64
CA VAL A 198 -13.70 -5.38 3.09
C VAL A 198 -13.87 -4.78 4.49
N THR A 199 -14.87 -3.92 4.68
CA THR A 199 -15.16 -3.31 6.00
C THR A 199 -15.44 -4.37 7.08
N ARG A 200 -16.15 -5.45 6.74
CA ARG A 200 -16.38 -6.56 7.69
C ARG A 200 -15.08 -7.33 7.99
N GLY A 201 -14.22 -7.51 6.99
CA GLY A 201 -12.92 -8.16 7.11
C GLY A 201 -11.99 -7.40 8.03
N ILE A 202 -11.95 -6.06 7.94
CA ILE A 202 -11.22 -5.21 8.89
C ILE A 202 -11.69 -5.47 10.33
N ASN A 203 -13.01 -5.41 10.55
CA ASN A 203 -13.58 -5.67 11.87
C ASN A 203 -13.31 -7.10 12.38
N ASP A 204 -13.23 -8.08 11.49
CA ASP A 204 -12.83 -9.45 11.82
C ASP A 204 -11.36 -9.55 12.23
N ARG A 205 -10.45 -8.92 11.46
CA ARG A 205 -9.03 -8.88 11.80
C ARG A 205 -8.76 -8.15 13.09
N CYS A 206 -9.39 -7.00 13.33
CA CYS A 206 -9.31 -6.30 14.62
C CYS A 206 -9.77 -7.19 15.79
N ARG A 207 -10.87 -7.95 15.64
CA ARG A 207 -11.34 -8.88 16.68
C ARG A 207 -10.36 -10.01 16.94
N LYS A 208 -9.75 -10.58 15.89
CA LYS A 208 -8.75 -11.65 16.00
C LYS A 208 -7.42 -11.19 16.58
N LEU A 209 -7.00 -9.96 16.27
CA LEU A 209 -5.75 -9.38 16.75
C LEU A 209 -5.86 -8.88 18.20
N ARG A 210 -7.05 -8.51 18.66
CA ARG A 210 -7.27 -7.93 20.00
C ARG A 210 -6.65 -8.76 21.15
N PRO A 211 -6.81 -10.10 21.23
CA PRO A 211 -6.20 -10.90 22.29
C PRO A 211 -4.66 -10.92 22.25
N HIS A 212 -4.05 -10.52 21.13
CA HIS A 212 -2.62 -10.52 20.89
C HIS A 212 -2.01 -9.11 20.86
N ALA A 213 -2.80 -8.07 21.15
CA ALA A 213 -2.35 -6.68 21.04
C ALA A 213 -1.13 -6.39 21.92
N GLU A 214 -1.12 -6.90 23.16
CA GLU A 214 0.04 -6.78 24.07
C GLU A 214 1.26 -7.50 23.51
N VAL A 215 1.10 -8.74 23.00
CA VAL A 215 2.18 -9.52 22.38
C VAL A 215 2.79 -8.78 21.18
N LEU A 216 1.98 -8.15 20.33
CA LEU A 216 2.45 -7.36 19.19
C LEU A 216 3.24 -6.13 19.63
N VAL A 217 2.77 -5.43 20.66
CA VAL A 217 3.46 -4.26 21.22
C VAL A 217 4.77 -4.66 21.90
N ASP A 218 4.77 -5.79 22.60
CA ASP A 218 5.97 -6.32 23.22
C ASP A 218 7.01 -6.77 22.20
N GLY A 219 6.57 -7.28 21.05
CA GLY A 219 7.40 -7.67 19.91
C GLY A 219 8.31 -6.55 19.37
N PHE A 220 8.00 -5.27 19.61
CA PHE A 220 8.91 -4.16 19.28
C PHE A 220 10.20 -4.17 20.12
N GLY A 221 10.25 -4.91 21.23
CA GLY A 221 11.44 -5.05 22.07
C GLY A 221 11.92 -3.74 22.70
N ILE A 222 11.06 -2.72 22.81
CA ILE A 222 11.41 -1.42 23.36
C ILE A 222 11.68 -1.58 24.87
N PRO A 223 12.86 -1.19 25.40
CA PRO A 223 13.14 -1.26 26.83
C PRO A 223 12.12 -0.51 27.68
N GLU A 224 11.74 -1.07 28.84
CA GLU A 224 10.74 -0.51 29.76
C GLU A 224 11.01 0.97 30.16
N PRO A 225 12.27 1.41 30.43
CA PRO A 225 12.55 2.83 30.71
C PRO A 225 12.20 3.78 29.55
N LEU A 226 12.17 3.28 28.32
CA LEU A 226 11.79 4.04 27.13
C LEU A 226 10.28 3.97 26.84
N ARG A 227 9.55 3.02 27.45
CA ARG A 227 8.10 2.82 27.31
C ARG A 227 7.27 3.60 28.34
N TYR A 228 7.88 4.17 29.38
CA TYR A 228 7.13 4.82 30.46
C TYR A 228 6.20 5.94 29.95
N ALA A 229 4.92 5.78 30.24
CA ALA A 229 3.89 6.80 30.12
C ALA A 229 2.98 6.69 31.36
N GLU A 230 2.59 7.83 31.93
CA GLU A 230 1.81 7.88 33.18
C GLU A 230 0.52 7.05 33.14
N MET A 231 -0.16 7.01 31.99
CA MET A 231 -1.37 6.22 31.77
C MET A 231 -1.15 4.70 31.79
N LEU A 232 0.10 4.25 31.67
CA LEU A 232 0.49 2.85 31.75
C LEU A 232 1.00 2.47 33.15
N HIS A 233 1.01 3.41 34.10
CA HIS A 233 1.38 3.11 35.48
C HIS A 233 0.39 2.09 36.08
N PRO A 234 0.85 1.05 36.81
CA PRO A 234 -0.01 -0.03 37.32
C PRO A 234 -1.23 0.45 38.13
N GLU A 235 -1.11 1.59 38.83
CA GLU A 235 -2.19 2.18 39.62
C GLU A 235 -3.30 2.83 38.78
N ASN A 236 -3.03 3.09 37.49
CA ASN A 236 -3.94 3.76 36.55
C ASN A 236 -4.62 2.77 35.59
N LEU A 237 -4.24 1.49 35.60
CA LEU A 237 -4.84 0.46 34.76
C LEU A 237 -6.13 -0.09 35.41
N PRO A 238 -7.22 -0.25 34.64
CA PRO A 238 -8.42 -0.92 35.15
C PRO A 238 -8.07 -2.38 35.49
N GLY A 239 -8.34 -2.78 36.74
CA GLY A 239 -8.16 -4.14 37.22
C GLY A 239 -9.14 -5.15 36.65
#